data_AF-A0A3M1C302-F1
#
_entry.id   AF-A0A3M1C302-F1
#
_cell.length_a   1.000
_cell.length_b   1.000
_cell.length_c   1.000
_cell.angle_alpha   90.00
_cell.angle_beta   90.00
_cell.angle_gamma   90.00
#
_symmetry.space_group_name_H-M   'P 1'
#
loop_
_entity.id
_entity.type
_entity.pdbx_description
1 polymer ?
#
loop_
_entity_poly.entity_id
_entity_poly.type
_entity_poly.pdbx_seq_one_letter_code
_entity_poly.pdbx_strand_id
1 'polypeptide(L)'
;LSPFAIGNGYGYLQLILDLKLIDPLLILTGAVGVALGVSFTLGSGMSGGIFGPSVMMGGLLGAFYSLLLNKHLGLDLHVPSFTVVGMVAFFGAAAKAPLSKSS
;
A
#
# COMPACT_ATOMS: atom_id res chain seq x y z
N LEU A 1 6.07 24.34 4.53
CA LEU A 1 6.90 23.12 4.41
C LEU A 1 6.27 22.04 5.29
N SER A 2 5.49 21.10 4.74
CA SER A 2 5.04 19.95 5.52
C SER A 2 6.08 18.83 5.41
N PRO A 3 6.68 18.35 6.52
CA PRO A 3 7.78 17.37 6.55
C PRO A 3 7.31 15.93 6.25
N PHE A 4 6.54 15.75 5.19
CA PHE A 4 5.85 14.48 4.87
C PHE A 4 6.67 13.50 4.03
N ALA A 5 7.91 13.86 3.70
CA ALA A 5 8.78 13.11 2.80
C ALA A 5 9.96 12.41 3.50
N ILE A 6 9.99 12.33 4.83
CA ILE A 6 11.11 11.71 5.53
C ILE A 6 10.90 10.20 5.62
N GLY A 7 11.21 9.50 4.52
CA GLY A 7 12.24 8.46 4.62
C GLY A 7 11.98 7.05 4.07
N ASN A 8 10.75 6.52 3.93
CA ASN A 8 10.59 5.06 3.75
C ASN A 8 9.40 4.57 2.88
N GLY A 9 8.95 5.34 1.87
CA GLY A 9 7.91 4.88 0.92
C GLY A 9 6.47 5.40 1.19
N TYR A 10 6.18 5.90 2.39
CA TYR A 10 4.89 6.51 2.73
C TYR A 10 4.56 7.79 1.95
N GLY A 11 5.56 8.46 1.35
CA GLY A 11 5.34 9.64 0.51
C GLY A 11 4.47 9.36 -0.72
N TYR A 12 4.46 8.12 -1.22
CA TYR A 12 3.56 7.72 -2.31
C TYR A 12 2.10 7.65 -1.85
N LEU A 13 1.87 7.06 -0.67
CA LEU A 13 0.54 7.03 -0.06
C LEU A 13 0.05 8.43 0.27
N GLN A 14 0.93 9.32 0.76
CA GLN A 14 0.63 10.72 0.99
C GLN A 14 0.06 11.41 -0.26
N LEU A 15 0.73 11.23 -1.41
CA LEU A 15 0.33 11.85 -2.67
C LEU A 15 -1.03 11.34 -3.14
N ILE A 16 -1.34 10.07 -2.89
CA ILE A 16 -2.66 9.48 -3.19
C ILE A 16 -3.73 10.05 -2.25
N LEU A 17 -3.45 10.13 -0.94
CA LEU A 17 -4.37 10.68 0.06
C LEU A 17 -4.68 12.16 -0.19
N ASP A 18 -3.67 12.94 -0.62
CA ASP A 18 -3.81 14.32 -1.05
C ASP A 18 -4.46 14.47 -2.43
N LEU A 19 -4.84 13.35 -3.10
CA LEU A 19 -5.38 13.31 -4.47
C LEU A 19 -4.45 13.92 -5.53
N LYS A 20 -3.16 14.06 -5.23
CA LYS A 20 -2.11 14.56 -6.13
C LYS A 20 -1.58 13.48 -7.07
N LEU A 21 -1.78 12.21 -6.72
CA LEU A 21 -1.40 11.05 -7.52
C LEU A 21 -2.60 10.11 -7.63
N ILE A 22 -3.27 10.17 -8.77
CA ILE A 22 -4.49 9.39 -9.08
C ILE A 22 -4.36 8.58 -10.37
N ASP A 23 -3.13 8.44 -10.89
CA ASP A 23 -2.86 7.61 -12.05
C ASP A 23 -2.80 6.12 -11.65
N PRO A 24 -3.77 5.27 -12.07
CA PRO A 24 -3.81 3.87 -11.67
C PRO A 24 -2.59 3.08 -12.13
N LEU A 25 -1.99 3.45 -13.27
CA LEU A 25 -0.86 2.75 -13.85
C LEU A 25 0.40 2.96 -13.00
N LEU A 26 0.60 4.19 -12.53
CA LEU A 26 1.69 4.58 -11.65
C LEU A 26 1.54 3.96 -10.25
N ILE A 27 0.31 3.86 -9.74
CA ILE A 27 0.02 3.17 -8.47
C ILE A 27 0.32 1.67 -8.60
N LEU A 28 -0.02 1.05 -9.73
CA LEU A 28 0.24 -0.36 -9.99
C LEU A 28 1.74 -0.66 -10.09
N THR A 29 2.52 0.16 -10.79
CA THR A 29 3.98 0.00 -10.85
C THR A 29 4.62 0.21 -9.47
N GLY A 30 4.09 1.13 -8.67
CA GLY A 30 4.46 1.29 -7.26
C GLY A 30 4.23 0.01 -6.44
N ALA A 31 3.07 -0.63 -6.59
CA ALA A 31 2.74 -1.88 -5.88
C ALA A 31 3.69 -3.03 -6.28
N VAL A 32 4.00 -3.17 -7.58
CA VAL A 32 5.00 -4.13 -8.06
C VAL A 32 6.38 -3.83 -7.47
N GLY A 33 6.78 -2.56 -7.44
CA GLY A 33 8.06 -2.13 -6.84
C GLY A 33 8.15 -2.51 -5.36
N VAL A 34 7.08 -2.32 -4.58
CA VAL A 34 7.03 -2.73 -3.18
C VAL A 34 7.11 -4.25 -3.04
N ALA A 35 6.40 -5.02 -3.86
CA ALA A 35 6.46 -6.48 -3.83
C ALA A 35 7.87 -7.02 -4.12
N LEU A 36 8.56 -6.43 -5.09
CA LEU A 36 9.96 -6.76 -5.40
C LEU A 36 10.89 -6.38 -4.25
N GLY A 37 10.74 -5.17 -3.69
CA GLY A 37 11.53 -4.70 -2.55
C GLY A 37 11.39 -5.63 -1.34
N VAL A 38 10.15 -6.03 -1.02
CA VAL A 38 9.85 -7.01 0.04
C VAL A 38 10.54 -8.35 -0.19
N SER A 39 10.55 -8.83 -1.43
CA SER A 39 11.19 -10.10 -1.80
C SER A 39 12.71 -10.06 -1.58
N PHE A 40 13.36 -8.94 -1.89
CA PHE A 40 14.78 -8.73 -1.63
C PHE A 40 15.11 -8.51 -0.13
N THR A 41 14.26 -7.78 0.60
CA THR A 41 14.51 -7.49 2.04
C THR A 41 14.22 -8.71 2.92
N LEU A 42 13.14 -9.46 2.67
CA LEU A 42 12.86 -10.71 3.39
C LEU A 42 13.91 -11.79 3.07
N GLY A 43 14.37 -11.86 1.82
CA GLY A 43 15.41 -12.81 1.40
C GLY A 43 16.80 -12.54 2.00
N SER A 44 17.08 -11.31 2.45
CA SER A 44 18.37 -10.93 3.04
C SER A 44 18.42 -11.03 4.58
N GLY A 45 17.35 -11.50 5.23
CA GLY A 45 17.32 -11.68 6.69
C GLY A 45 17.32 -10.39 7.49
N MET A 46 17.05 -9.24 6.85
CA MET A 46 16.97 -7.96 7.52
C MET A 46 15.69 -7.93 8.36
N SER A 47 15.82 -7.96 9.69
CA SER A 47 14.73 -7.99 10.69
C SER A 47 13.80 -6.75 10.70
N GLY A 48 13.83 -5.92 9.65
CA GLY A 48 12.89 -4.81 9.43
C GLY A 48 11.51 -5.39 9.13
N GLY A 49 10.69 -5.53 10.16
CA GLY A 49 9.46 -6.31 10.13
C GLY A 49 8.48 -6.02 8.99
N ILE A 50 7.57 -6.97 8.77
CA ILE A 50 6.54 -6.96 7.70
C ILE A 50 5.52 -5.80 7.77
N PHE A 51 5.54 -4.99 8.81
CA PHE A 51 4.58 -3.93 9.07
C PHE A 51 4.55 -2.86 7.96
N GLY A 52 5.70 -2.21 7.73
CA GLY A 52 5.82 -1.12 6.75
C GLY A 52 5.39 -1.52 5.33
N PRO A 53 5.94 -2.59 4.75
CA PRO A 53 5.56 -3.02 3.42
C PRO A 53 4.11 -3.50 3.30
N SER A 54 3.56 -4.13 4.34
CA SER A 54 2.15 -4.56 4.35
C SER A 54 1.20 -3.36 4.27
N VAL A 55 1.47 -2.31 5.05
CA VAL A 55 0.69 -1.07 5.01
C VAL A 55 0.80 -0.40 3.65
N MET A 56 2.01 -0.35 3.07
CA MET A 56 2.24 0.27 1.76
C MET A 56 1.52 -0.48 0.62
N MET A 57 1.63 -1.81 0.59
CA MET A 57 0.88 -2.64 -0.38
C MET A 57 -0.62 -2.47 -0.22
N GLY A 58 -1.13 -2.51 1.02
CA GLY A 58 -2.56 -2.33 1.29
C GLY A 58 -3.10 -1.00 0.79
N GLY A 59 -2.38 0.10 1.04
CA GLY A 59 -2.80 1.42 0.57
C GLY A 59 -2.78 1.56 -0.94
N LEU A 60 -1.73 1.07 -1.61
CA LEU A 60 -1.63 1.11 -3.07
C LEU A 60 -2.74 0.28 -3.74
N LEU A 61 -3.03 -0.91 -3.21
CA LEU A 61 -4.12 -1.76 -3.71
C LEU A 61 -5.50 -1.14 -3.48
N GLY A 62 -5.74 -0.55 -2.30
CA GLY A 62 -7.00 0.14 -2.00
C GLY A 62 -7.25 1.35 -2.90
N ALA A 63 -6.21 2.16 -3.12
CA ALA A 63 -6.24 3.27 -4.05
C ALA A 63 -6.51 2.81 -5.49
N PHE A 64 -5.75 1.82 -5.98
CA PHE A 64 -5.93 1.25 -7.31
C PHE A 64 -7.34 0.71 -7.52
N TYR A 65 -7.88 -0.03 -6.55
CA TYR A 65 -9.22 -0.61 -6.64
C TYR A 65 -10.29 0.47 -6.75
N SER A 66 -10.25 1.49 -5.89
CA SER A 66 -11.21 2.60 -5.95
C SER A 66 -11.14 3.38 -7.26
N LEU A 67 -9.93 3.67 -7.76
CA LEU A 67 -9.74 4.35 -9.04
C LEU A 67 -10.20 3.51 -10.24
N LEU A 68 -9.96 2.19 -10.21
CA LEU A 68 -10.40 1.26 -11.24
C LEU A 68 -11.93 1.23 -11.31
N LEU A 69 -12.59 1.11 -10.16
CA LEU A 69 -14.04 1.13 -10.06
C LEU A 69 -14.64 2.47 -10.50
N ASN A 70 -14.04 3.59 -10.09
CA ASN A 70 -14.50 4.90 -10.54
C ASN A 70 -14.36 5.06 -12.05
N LYS A 71 -13.25 4.58 -12.64
CA LYS A 71 -12.99 4.68 -14.07
C LYS A 71 -13.86 3.77 -14.93
N HIS A 72 -14.08 2.52 -14.51
CA HIS A 72 -14.76 1.51 -15.33
C HIS A 72 -16.25 1.38 -15.05
N LEU A 73 -16.67 1.62 -13.82
CA LEU A 73 -18.08 1.51 -13.40
C LEU A 73 -18.74 2.87 -13.16
N GLY A 74 -18.00 3.97 -13.27
CA GLY A 74 -18.53 5.31 -13.01
C GLY A 74 -18.96 5.53 -11.57
N LEU A 75 -18.41 4.74 -10.64
CA LEU A 75 -18.65 4.94 -9.21
C LEU A 75 -17.93 6.22 -8.73
N ASP A 76 -18.48 6.90 -7.74
CA ASP A 76 -17.85 8.08 -7.13
C ASP A 76 -17.28 7.73 -5.75
N LEU A 77 -16.38 6.73 -5.73
CA LEU A 77 -15.78 6.25 -4.50
C LEU A 77 -14.71 7.22 -4.01
N HIS A 78 -14.70 7.47 -2.70
CA HIS A 78 -13.72 8.34 -2.06
C HIS A 78 -12.35 7.62 -1.92
N VAL A 79 -11.46 7.86 -2.88
CA VAL A 79 -10.13 7.22 -3.00
C VAL A 79 -9.31 7.23 -1.70
N PRO A 80 -9.23 8.33 -0.93
CA PRO A 80 -8.47 8.34 0.33
C PRO A 80 -9.02 7.37 1.37
N SER A 81 -10.35 7.23 1.47
CA SER A 81 -10.97 6.28 2.39
C SER A 81 -10.65 4.84 2.02
N PHE A 82 -10.72 4.50 0.74
CA PHE A 82 -10.36 3.15 0.26
C PHE A 82 -8.87 2.85 0.43
N THR A 83 -8.02 3.86 0.28
CA THR A 83 -6.58 3.75 0.55
C THR A 83 -6.33 3.38 2.01
N VAL A 84 -6.94 4.11 2.96
CA VAL A 84 -6.81 3.81 4.40
C VAL A 84 -7.41 2.45 4.75
N VAL A 85 -8.59 2.11 4.24
CA VAL A 85 -9.19 0.77 4.46
C VAL A 85 -8.28 -0.33 3.94
N GLY A 86 -7.69 -0.17 2.76
CA GLY A 86 -6.73 -1.11 2.19
C GLY A 86 -5.48 -1.29 3.07
N MET A 87 -4.94 -0.19 3.62
CA MET A 87 -3.81 -0.23 4.56
C MET A 87 -4.09 -1.13 5.76
N VAL A 88 -5.24 -0.94 6.42
CA VAL A 88 -5.60 -1.70 7.64
C VAL A 88 -6.00 -3.14 7.29
N ALA A 89 -6.73 -3.34 6.19
CA ALA A 89 -7.17 -4.67 5.76
C ALA A 89 -5.98 -5.57 5.39
N PHE A 90 -5.02 -5.06 4.61
CA PHE A 90 -3.85 -5.85 4.22
C PHE A 90 -2.93 -6.13 5.39
N PHE A 91 -2.71 -5.14 6.27
CA PHE A 91 -1.95 -5.38 7.49
C PHE A 91 -2.62 -6.42 8.40
N GLY A 92 -3.94 -6.32 8.58
CA GLY A 92 -4.73 -7.32 9.32
C GLY A 92 -4.63 -8.71 8.68
N ALA A 93 -4.69 -8.81 7.35
CA ALA A 93 -4.51 -10.06 6.63
C ALA A 93 -3.09 -10.65 6.78
N ALA A 94 -2.06 -9.81 6.65
CA ALA A 94 -0.67 -10.22 6.82
C ALA A 94 -0.35 -10.63 8.27
N ALA A 95 -0.96 -9.98 9.27
CA ALA A 95 -0.83 -10.35 10.67
C ALA A 95 -1.57 -11.65 11.04
N LYS A 96 -2.65 -11.97 10.30
CA LYS A 96 -3.43 -13.20 10.48
C LYS A 96 -2.95 -14.35 9.59
N ALA A 97 -2.14 -14.06 8.58
CA ALA A 97 -1.38 -15.06 7.85
C ALA A 97 -0.48 -15.79 8.85
N PRO A 98 -0.55 -17.12 8.95
CA PRO A 98 -0.01 -17.86 10.08
C PRO A 98 1.52 -17.89 10.01
N LEU A 99 2.18 -16.89 10.57
CA LEU A 99 3.62 -16.93 10.86
C LEU A 99 3.92 -17.28 12.33
N SER A 100 2.91 -17.70 13.11
CA SER A 100 3.18 -18.14 14.48
C SER A 100 2.06 -19.04 15.03
N LYS A 101 2.04 -20.31 14.58
CA LYS A 101 1.74 -21.49 15.40
C LYS A 101 2.32 -22.73 14.72
N SER A 102 3.58 -23.06 15.01
CA SER A 102 4.04 -24.46 15.05
C SER A 102 5.45 -24.54 15.64
N SER A 103 5.49 -25.02 16.89
CA SER A 103 6.60 -25.57 17.68
C SER A 103 7.72 -24.67 18.17
#